data_AF-A0AA96TVP6-F1
#
_entry.id   AF-A0AA96TVP6-F1
#
_cell.length_a   1.000
_cell.length_b   1.000
_cell.length_c   1.000
_cell.angle_alpha   90.00
_cell.angle_beta   90.00
_cell.angle_gamma   90.00
#
_symmetry.space_group_name_H-M   'P 1'
#
loop_
_entity.id
_entity.type
_entity.pdbx_description
1 polymer ?
#
loop_
_entity_poly.entity_id
_entity_poly.type
_entity_poly.pdbx_seq_one_letter_code
_entity_poly.pdbx_strand_id
1 'polypeptide(L)'
;MGLEKLEDKLNKNINEETELIHKVSLIKYVLIYVPVLFLMFAITNFIASLLFEGIAFDWRRILIQAFVFGFFFRIFHAVRKGWNNAWENK
;
A
#
# COMPACT_ATOMS: atom_id res chain seq x y z
N MET A 1 27.60 -11.64 1.98
CA MET A 1 27.18 -10.43 1.23
C MET A 1 27.31 -9.25 2.17
N GLY A 2 27.93 -8.14 1.73
CA GLY A 2 28.06 -6.95 2.57
C GLY A 2 26.74 -6.20 2.73
N LEU A 3 26.57 -5.50 3.86
CA LEU A 3 25.39 -4.69 4.18
C LEU A 3 25.09 -3.63 3.12
N GLU A 4 26.12 -2.96 2.58
CA GLU A 4 25.97 -1.97 1.51
C GLU A 4 25.35 -2.56 0.23
N LYS A 5 25.79 -3.75 -0.19
CA LYS A 5 25.23 -4.44 -1.37
C LYS A 5 23.77 -4.86 -1.16
N LEU A 6 23.35 -5.10 0.08
CA LEU A 6 21.96 -5.40 0.41
C LEU A 6 21.11 -4.12 0.37
N GLU A 7 21.62 -3.03 0.94
CA GLU A 7 20.98 -1.72 0.93
C GLU A 7 20.76 -1.20 -0.50
N ASP A 8 21.77 -1.26 -1.36
CA ASP A 8 21.68 -0.86 -2.77
C ASP A 8 20.62 -1.67 -3.52
N LYS A 9 20.60 -2.99 -3.29
CA LYS A 9 19.63 -3.89 -3.94
C LYS A 9 18.20 -3.60 -3.46
N LEU A 10 18.03 -3.33 -2.17
CA LEU A 10 16.75 -2.92 -1.58
C LEU A 10 16.26 -1.61 -2.17
N ASN A 11 17.10 -0.57 -2.20
CA ASN A 11 16.76 0.73 -2.75
C ASN A 11 16.38 0.64 -4.23
N LYS A 12 17.16 -0.11 -5.02
CA LYS A 12 16.85 -0.35 -6.43
C LYS A 12 15.50 -1.04 -6.63
N ASN A 13 15.24 -2.15 -5.94
CA ASN A 13 13.97 -2.86 -6.06
C ASN A 13 12.77 -1.97 -5.70
N ILE A 14 12.92 -1.14 -4.67
CA ILE A 14 11.82 -0.28 -4.22
C ILE A 14 11.59 0.90 -5.20
N ASN A 15 12.65 1.45 -5.79
CA ASN A 15 12.52 2.45 -6.85
C ASN A 15 11.81 1.87 -8.08
N GLU A 16 12.17 0.65 -8.50
CA GLU A 16 11.52 -0.06 -9.60
C GLU A 16 10.03 -0.30 -9.33
N GLU A 17 9.65 -0.79 -8.14
CA GLU A 17 8.24 -0.93 -7.74
C GLU A 17 7.49 0.41 -7.76
N THR A 18 8.12 1.46 -7.24
CA THR A 18 7.52 2.80 -7.19
C THR A 18 7.25 3.31 -8.61
N GLU A 19 8.18 3.11 -9.55
CA GLU A 19 7.93 3.46 -10.96
C GLU A 19 6.79 2.67 -11.59
N LEU A 20 6.71 1.37 -11.34
CA LEU A 20 5.65 0.51 -11.86
C LEU A 20 4.28 0.99 -11.35
N ILE A 21 4.17 1.33 -10.06
CA ILE A 21 2.95 1.89 -9.47
C ILE A 21 2.52 3.19 -10.16
N HIS A 22 3.47 4.07 -10.49
CA HIS A 22 3.18 5.33 -11.18
C HIS A 22 2.83 5.16 -12.67
N LYS A 23 3.31 4.09 -13.32
CA LYS A 23 2.96 3.73 -14.71
C LYS A 23 1.54 3.18 -14.83
N VAL A 24 0.98 2.64 -13.74
CA VAL A 24 -0.39 2.10 -13.71
C VAL A 24 -1.41 3.24 -13.62
N SER A 25 -2.39 3.23 -14.53
CA SER A 25 -3.48 4.21 -14.51
C SER A 25 -4.25 4.16 -13.17
N LEU A 26 -4.80 5.30 -12.74
CA LEU A 26 -5.52 5.41 -11.47
C LEU A 26 -6.60 4.35 -11.32
N ILE A 27 -7.37 4.10 -12.38
CA ILE A 27 -8.45 3.12 -12.40
C ILE A 27 -7.89 1.71 -12.19
N LYS A 28 -6.84 1.32 -12.93
CA LYS A 28 -6.21 0.00 -12.78
C LYS A 28 -5.61 -0.20 -11.39
N TYR A 29 -4.99 0.86 -10.85
CA TYR A 29 -4.46 0.85 -9.50
C TYR A 29 -5.56 0.58 -8.47
N VAL A 30 -6.67 1.33 -8.54
CA VAL A 30 -7.84 1.14 -7.65
C VAL A 30 -8.42 -0.27 -7.81
N LEU A 31 -8.58 -0.75 -9.04
CA LEU A 31 -9.13 -2.10 -9.31
C LEU A 31 -8.26 -3.24 -8.77
N ILE A 32 -6.95 -3.05 -8.62
CA ILE A 32 -6.05 -4.08 -8.07
C ILE A 32 -5.93 -3.92 -6.55
N TYR A 33 -5.64 -2.70 -6.08
CA TYR A 33 -5.31 -2.47 -4.67
C TYR A 33 -6.54 -2.51 -3.77
N VAL A 34 -7.69 -1.97 -4.18
CA VAL A 34 -8.87 -1.92 -3.32
C VAL A 34 -9.39 -3.32 -2.98
N PRO A 35 -9.51 -4.29 -3.92
CA PRO A 35 -9.90 -5.65 -3.56
C PRO A 35 -8.93 -6.34 -2.59
N VAL A 36 -7.61 -6.16 -2.79
CA VAL A 36 -6.59 -6.73 -1.90
C VAL A 36 -6.72 -6.15 -0.49
N LEU A 37 -6.83 -4.82 -0.38
CA LEU A 37 -7.01 -4.13 0.89
C LEU A 37 -8.33 -4.53 1.57
N PHE A 38 -9.41 -4.62 0.80
CA PHE A 38 -10.71 -5.08 1.30
C PHE A 38 -10.60 -6.50 1.88
N LEU A 39 -9.95 -7.42 1.16
CA LEU A 39 -9.78 -8.80 1.62
C LEU A 39 -8.95 -8.85 2.92
N MET A 40 -7.84 -8.14 2.98
CA MET A 40 -6.98 -8.08 4.17
C MET A 40 -7.77 -7.55 5.37
N PHE A 41 -8.47 -6.42 5.21
CA PHE A 41 -9.27 -5.83 6.28
C PHE A 41 -10.46 -6.71 6.67
N ALA A 42 -11.13 -7.35 5.70
CA ALA A 42 -12.24 -8.26 5.96
C ALA A 42 -11.79 -9.48 6.76
N ILE A 43 -10.66 -10.09 6.42
CA ILE A 43 -10.12 -11.23 7.16
C ILE A 43 -9.79 -10.81 8.60
N THR A 44 -9.09 -9.68 8.78
CA THR A 44 -8.74 -9.20 10.13
C THR A 44 -9.98 -8.86 10.94
N ASN A 45 -10.97 -8.18 10.35
CA ASN A 45 -12.19 -7.80 11.04
C ASN A 45 -13.06 -9.02 11.38
N PHE A 46 -13.10 -10.02 10.50
CA PHE A 46 -13.76 -11.30 10.75
C PHE A 46 -13.12 -12.03 11.93
N ILE A 47 -11.80 -12.19 11.93
CA ILE A 47 -11.08 -12.79 13.07
C ILE A 47 -11.35 -12.00 14.35
N ALA A 48 -11.28 -10.66 14.30
CA ALA A 48 -11.56 -9.81 15.45
C ALA A 48 -13.00 -9.97 15.97
N SER A 49 -13.98 -10.11 15.07
CA SER A 49 -15.39 -10.33 15.43
C SER A 49 -15.64 -11.68 16.12
N LEU A 50 -14.77 -12.68 15.89
CA LEU A 50 -14.84 -13.98 16.56
C LEU A 50 -14.16 -13.97 17.94
N LEU A 51 -13.14 -13.13 18.13
CA LEU A 51 -12.30 -13.14 19.34
C LEU A 51 -12.69 -12.10 20.38
N PHE A 52 -13.36 -11.02 19.98
CA PHE A 52 -13.66 -9.88 20.85
C PHE A 52 -15.14 -9.53 20.82
N GLU A 53 -15.75 -9.50 22.02
CA GLU A 53 -17.10 -8.99 22.19
C GLU A 53 -17.16 -7.49 21.86
N GLY A 54 -18.14 -7.08 21.06
CA GLY A 54 -18.33 -5.69 20.64
C GLY A 54 -17.75 -5.32 19.27
N ILE A 55 -17.02 -6.22 18.61
CA ILE A 55 -16.57 -6.01 17.22
C ILE A 55 -17.58 -6.65 16.26
N ALA A 56 -18.40 -5.81 15.63
CA ALA A 56 -19.31 -6.24 14.57
C ALA A 56 -18.64 -6.19 13.20
N PHE A 57 -18.78 -7.26 12.43
CA PHE A 57 -18.33 -7.29 11.04
C PHE A 57 -19.20 -6.36 10.17
N ASP A 58 -18.62 -5.26 9.70
CA ASP A 58 -19.28 -4.27 8.84
C ASP A 58 -18.52 -4.09 7.52
N TRP A 59 -18.95 -4.82 6.49
CA TRP A 59 -18.32 -4.81 5.17
C TRP A 59 -18.33 -3.44 4.49
N ARG A 60 -19.29 -2.56 4.81
CA ARG A 60 -19.35 -1.21 4.21
C ARG A 60 -18.23 -0.34 4.73
N ARG A 61 -18.00 -0.37 6.06
CA ARG A 61 -16.88 0.33 6.69
C ARG A 61 -15.55 -0.20 6.18
N ILE A 62 -15.42 -1.52 6.04
CA ILE A 62 -14.22 -2.17 5.50
C ILE A 62 -13.94 -1.71 4.06
N LEU A 63 -14.98 -1.61 3.22
CA LEU A 63 -14.85 -1.10 1.85
C LEU A 63 -14.39 0.36 1.82
N ILE A 64 -14.99 1.22 2.64
CA ILE A 64 -14.58 2.63 2.76
C ILE A 64 -13.11 2.72 3.20
N GLN A 65 -12.70 1.93 4.19
CA GLN A 65 -11.31 1.86 4.64
C GLN A 65 -10.38 1.43 3.49
N ALA A 66 -10.73 0.40 2.72
CA ALA A 66 -9.93 -0.06 1.58
C ALA A 66 -9.72 1.04 0.53
N PHE A 67 -10.76 1.81 0.21
CA PHE A 67 -10.64 2.97 -0.69
C PHE A 67 -9.74 4.06 -0.12
N VAL A 68 -9.93 4.44 1.15
CA VAL A 68 -9.14 5.48 1.81
C VAL A 68 -7.65 5.08 1.87
N PHE A 69 -7.35 3.85 2.27
CA PHE A 69 -5.97 3.34 2.32
C PHE A 69 -5.37 3.22 0.92
N GLY A 70 -6.13 2.78 -0.08
CA GLY A 70 -5.65 2.75 -1.46
C GLY A 70 -5.24 4.13 -1.96
N PHE A 71 -6.07 5.15 -1.69
CA PHE A 71 -5.72 6.53 -2.03
C PHE A 71 -4.50 7.05 -1.26
N PHE A 72 -4.47 6.78 0.05
CA PHE A 72 -3.34 7.15 0.91
C PHE A 72 -2.02 6.54 0.40
N PHE A 73 -1.99 5.24 0.09
CA PHE A 73 -0.78 4.58 -0.43
C PHE A 73 -0.33 5.18 -1.76
N ARG A 74 -1.25 5.52 -2.66
CA ARG A 74 -0.91 6.18 -3.92
C ARG A 74 -0.23 7.54 -3.68
N ILE A 75 -0.77 8.35 -2.78
CA ILE A 75 -0.13 9.63 -2.40
C ILE A 75 1.22 9.37 -1.77
N PHE A 76 1.33 8.41 -0.85
CA PHE A 76 2.59 8.05 -0.22
C PHE A 76 3.67 7.67 -1.25
N HIS A 77 3.34 6.87 -2.25
CA HIS A 77 4.26 6.54 -3.35
C HIS A 77 4.64 7.76 -4.20
N ALA A 78 3.74 8.73 -4.38
CA ALA A 78 4.04 9.98 -5.07
C ALA A 78 5.01 10.85 -4.27
N VAL A 79 4.75 11.04 -2.97
CA VAL A 79 5.60 11.81 -2.06
C VAL A 79 6.99 11.18 -1.96
N ARG A 80 7.05 9.86 -1.82
CA ARG A 80 8.32 9.12 -1.80
C ARG A 80 9.14 9.32 -3.07
N LYS A 81 8.52 9.22 -4.24
CA LYS A 81 9.20 9.47 -5.52
C LYS A 81 9.77 10.89 -5.57
N GLY A 82 9.00 11.89 -5.14
CA GLY A 82 9.45 13.27 -5.04
C GLY A 82 10.66 13.44 -4.10
N TRP A 83 10.62 12.79 -2.94
CA TRP A 83 11.72 12.80 -1.98
C TRP A 83 12.99 12.15 -2.53
N ASN A 84 12.87 10.95 -3.13
CA ASN A 84 14.02 10.24 -3.71
C ASN A 84 14.67 11.05 -4.83
N ASN A 85 13.86 11.63 -5.75
CA ASN A 85 14.38 12.49 -6.80
C ASN A 85 15.10 13.73 -6.24
N ALA A 86 14.60 14.33 -5.14
CA ALA A 86 15.24 15.48 -4.52
C ALA A 86 16.56 15.12 -3.80
N TRP A 87 16.70 13.88 -3.33
CA TRP A 87 17.92 13.38 -2.69
C TRP A 87 18.98 12.96 -3.70
N GLU A 88 18.59 12.34 -4.82
CA GLU A 88 19.52 11.99 -5.92
C GLU A 88 20.04 13.21 -6.71
N ASN A 89 19.29 14.32 -6.70
CA ASN A 89 19.70 15.59 -7.34
C ASN A 89 20.44 16.56 -6.39
N LYS A 90 20.89 16.09 -5.22
CA LYS A 90 21.82 16.80 -4.33
C LYS A 90 23.22 16.21 -4.43
#